data_AF-A0A653UIR5-F1
#
_entry.id   AF-A0A653UIR5-F1
#
_cell.length_a   1.000
_cell.length_b   1.000
_cell.length_c   1.000
_cell.angle_alpha   90.00
_cell.angle_beta   90.00
_cell.angle_gamma   90.00
#
_symmetry.space_group_name_H-M   'P 1'
#
loop_
_entity.id
_entity.type
_entity.pdbx_description
1 polymer ?
#
loop_
_entity_poly.entity_id
_entity_poly.type
_entity_poly.pdbx_seq_one_letter_code
_entity_poly.pdbx_strand_id
1 'polypeptide(L)'
;MEQRRTEALELLTSETHTFIETLHALRGLKEVTHPQAMTLDEDPRWTKAISRQASLIDATKQRSYLATMKAAWPFTISILNGGAHTFTNLSADKTLDWQPVDRFAIVPDEHRDELREQLSDVGNEIDGQPDFELQQASNGNYRVKIEDPEIYYYFWQAVEELEKGVATPTHSALLMRSILTMAVSAFEVFVSNVYRSFLLCNPGAADNSDSKTFSLSDLYGFGTVQDAIAESIFQQADSFSRKGVRAWTQWFKGKPLEVDLAGLAHDWGRTQEIFERRNVVVHNGSKTTRQYLHNVDSGLTENLTEGSPLDIEPDYVEEALERLITLGVLVGYKVRVRMFQKDNAAAISTWIQNEQFELLLKSHFNAVDKISESSGDAVLKDMDRNLLRVNGWIARMRLNGVETGRKEIEKWDTSALSDSFRAARNILLRRDEAAVSAIRELIKSDDLSIEDVREWPLFYWLREDGKLDGLFTEFEDSRTTPEPRMEIVTVDPDLDSTLPASSGAVDPDTDSTALPGDDAPGDTRSKD
;
A
#
# COMPACT_ATOMS: atom_id res chain seq x y z
N MET A 1 16.82 24.92 -16.14
CA MET A 1 15.45 24.44 -16.45
C MET A 1 15.46 22.99 -16.88
N GLU A 2 16.33 22.60 -17.82
CA GLU A 2 16.47 21.20 -18.26
C GLU A 2 16.81 20.25 -17.11
N GLN A 3 17.81 20.57 -16.28
CA GLN A 3 18.13 19.79 -15.07
C GLN A 3 16.91 19.54 -14.17
N ARG A 4 16.11 20.58 -13.87
CA ARG A 4 14.90 20.44 -13.05
C ARG A 4 13.81 19.59 -13.71
N ARG A 5 13.72 19.60 -15.06
CA ARG A 5 12.79 18.73 -15.80
C ARG A 5 13.24 17.27 -15.70
N THR A 6 14.54 17.01 -15.79
CA THR A 6 15.12 15.68 -15.56
C THR A 6 14.85 15.20 -14.12
N GLU A 7 15.18 16.02 -13.12
CA GLU A 7 14.91 15.73 -11.70
C GLU A 7 13.42 15.46 -11.46
N ALA A 8 12.52 16.25 -12.07
CA ALA A 8 11.08 16.05 -11.93
C ALA A 8 10.58 14.74 -12.58
N LEU A 9 11.16 14.32 -13.70
CA LEU A 9 10.84 13.06 -14.38
C LEU A 9 11.38 11.85 -13.60
N GLU A 10 12.59 11.95 -13.07
CA GLU A 10 13.20 10.92 -12.20
C GLU A 10 12.41 10.76 -10.91
N LEU A 11 12.07 11.87 -10.24
CA LEU A 11 11.21 11.85 -9.06
C LEU A 11 9.88 11.18 -9.38
N LEU A 12 9.20 11.60 -10.45
CA LEU A 12 7.92 11.01 -10.83
C LEU A 12 8.05 9.50 -11.13
N THR A 13 9.17 9.08 -11.70
CA THR A 13 9.51 7.67 -11.98
C THR A 13 9.70 6.84 -10.74
N SER A 14 10.62 7.25 -9.87
CA SER A 14 10.86 6.59 -8.59
C SER A 14 9.58 6.50 -7.78
N GLU A 15 8.85 7.61 -7.65
CA GLU A 15 7.69 7.70 -6.75
C GLU A 15 6.48 6.92 -7.26
N THR A 16 6.27 6.83 -8.58
CA THR A 16 5.22 5.95 -9.12
C THR A 16 5.54 4.48 -8.81
N HIS A 17 6.80 4.08 -9.02
CA HIS A 17 7.23 2.70 -8.77
C HIS A 17 7.14 2.35 -7.27
N THR A 18 7.71 3.17 -6.40
CA THR A 18 7.64 2.99 -4.93
C THR A 18 6.20 2.90 -4.45
N PHE A 19 5.29 3.72 -4.98
CA PHE A 19 3.87 3.65 -4.65
C PHE A 19 3.26 2.29 -5.02
N ILE A 20 3.47 1.82 -6.26
CA ILE A 20 2.95 0.52 -6.73
C ILE A 20 3.51 -0.63 -5.88
N GLU A 21 4.83 -0.65 -5.65
CA GLU A 21 5.48 -1.67 -4.81
C GLU A 21 4.93 -1.67 -3.38
N THR A 22 4.70 -0.50 -2.80
CA THR A 22 4.13 -0.38 -1.46
C THR A 22 2.73 -0.99 -1.41
N LEU A 23 1.86 -0.69 -2.37
CA LEU A 23 0.51 -1.26 -2.41
C LEU A 23 0.53 -2.77 -2.69
N HIS A 24 1.44 -3.24 -3.54
CA HIS A 24 1.65 -4.66 -3.78
C HIS A 24 2.12 -5.40 -2.51
N ALA A 25 3.06 -4.82 -1.76
CA ALA A 25 3.50 -5.39 -0.49
C ALA A 25 2.37 -5.43 0.56
N LEU A 26 1.54 -4.37 0.63
CA LEU A 26 0.37 -4.33 1.49
C LEU A 26 -0.66 -5.42 1.14
N ARG A 27 -0.82 -5.73 -0.15
CA ARG A 27 -1.64 -6.84 -0.63
C ARG A 27 -1.15 -8.19 -0.06
N GLY A 28 0.17 -8.42 -0.09
CA GLY A 28 0.78 -9.65 0.46
C GLY A 28 0.59 -9.82 1.97
N LEU A 29 0.48 -8.73 2.74
CA LEU A 29 0.22 -8.80 4.18
C LEU A 29 -1.17 -9.36 4.53
N LYS A 30 -2.15 -9.25 3.62
CA LYS A 30 -3.48 -9.88 3.78
C LYS A 30 -3.36 -11.40 3.84
N GLU A 31 -2.54 -11.98 2.96
CA GLU A 31 -2.42 -13.43 2.77
C GLU A 31 -1.83 -14.16 3.98
N VAL A 32 -1.08 -13.46 4.85
CA VAL A 32 -0.48 -14.04 6.06
C VAL A 32 -1.53 -14.33 7.17
N THR A 33 -2.70 -13.69 7.12
CA THR A 33 -3.72 -13.80 8.19
C THR A 33 -4.82 -14.81 7.95
N HIS A 34 -4.94 -15.31 6.72
CA HIS A 34 -5.61 -16.57 6.45
C HIS A 34 -4.50 -17.60 6.24
N PRO A 35 -4.26 -18.56 7.17
CA PRO A 35 -3.52 -19.74 6.77
C PRO A 35 -4.24 -20.25 5.54
N GLN A 36 -3.54 -20.30 4.40
CA GLN A 36 -4.07 -20.87 3.19
C GLN A 36 -4.79 -22.14 3.61
N ALA A 37 -6.11 -22.16 3.45
CA ALA A 37 -6.75 -23.41 3.15
C ALA A 37 -6.09 -23.83 1.84
N MET A 38 -4.96 -24.55 1.96
CA MET A 38 -4.54 -25.43 0.89
C MET A 38 -5.80 -26.22 0.59
N THR A 39 -6.35 -25.97 -0.59
CA THR A 39 -7.18 -26.95 -1.29
C THR A 39 -6.25 -28.13 -1.58
N LEU A 40 -5.90 -28.86 -0.53
CA LEU A 40 -5.45 -30.23 -0.61
C LEU A 40 -6.72 -31.03 -0.82
N ASP A 41 -6.76 -31.68 -1.97
CA ASP A 41 -7.76 -32.65 -2.39
C ASP A 41 -8.26 -33.53 -1.23
N GLU A 42 -9.53 -33.87 -1.35
CA GLU A 42 -10.35 -34.64 -0.43
C GLU A 42 -9.70 -35.99 -0.02
N ASP A 43 -8.92 -36.00 1.08
CA ASP A 43 -8.63 -37.23 1.85
C ASP A 43 -9.60 -37.36 3.04
N PRO A 44 -10.57 -38.31 3.02
CA PRO A 44 -11.55 -38.52 4.08
C PRO A 44 -10.96 -38.86 5.47
N ARG A 45 -9.65 -39.11 5.59
CA ARG A 45 -9.00 -39.46 6.86
C ARG A 45 -8.78 -38.25 7.77
N TRP A 46 -8.69 -37.03 7.23
CA TRP A 46 -8.43 -35.82 8.02
C TRP A 46 -9.70 -35.14 8.58
N THR A 47 -10.85 -35.33 7.94
CA THR A 47 -12.14 -34.74 8.35
C THR A 47 -12.60 -35.20 9.73
N LYS A 48 -12.23 -36.44 10.12
CA LYS A 48 -12.58 -37.03 11.42
C LYS A 48 -11.65 -36.59 12.57
N ALA A 49 -10.44 -36.14 12.26
CA ALA A 49 -9.49 -35.58 13.23
C ALA A 49 -9.81 -34.10 13.54
N ILE A 50 -10.17 -33.32 12.51
CA ILE A 50 -10.48 -31.89 12.63
C ILE A 50 -11.79 -31.65 13.40
N SER A 51 -12.83 -32.48 13.18
CA SER A 51 -14.10 -32.37 13.93
C SER A 51 -13.95 -32.63 15.44
N ARG A 52 -12.93 -33.39 15.85
CA ARG A 52 -12.62 -33.64 17.27
C ARG A 52 -11.80 -32.52 17.91
N GLN A 53 -11.02 -31.77 17.12
CA GLN A 53 -10.25 -30.62 17.59
C GLN A 53 -11.08 -29.34 17.65
N ALA A 54 -12.02 -29.13 16.71
CA ALA A 54 -12.88 -27.95 16.67
C ALA A 54 -13.77 -27.81 17.93
N SER A 55 -14.25 -28.92 18.51
CA SER A 55 -15.05 -28.89 19.75
C SER A 55 -14.23 -28.63 21.02
N LEU A 56 -12.91 -28.81 20.98
CA LEU A 56 -11.99 -28.53 22.10
C LEU A 56 -11.46 -27.09 22.05
N ILE A 57 -11.34 -26.50 20.86
CA ILE A 57 -10.81 -25.14 20.67
C ILE A 57 -11.81 -24.07 21.14
N ASP A 58 -13.11 -24.28 20.97
CA ASP A 58 -14.14 -23.30 21.34
C ASP A 58 -14.26 -23.12 22.87
N ALA A 59 -14.26 -24.23 23.62
CA ALA A 59 -14.26 -24.20 25.08
C ALA A 59 -12.94 -23.65 25.67
N THR A 60 -11.81 -23.84 24.96
CA THR A 60 -10.49 -23.35 25.40
C THR A 60 -10.33 -21.85 25.11
N LYS A 61 -10.85 -21.36 23.99
CA LYS A 61 -10.90 -19.92 23.68
C LYS A 61 -11.85 -19.17 24.61
N GLN A 62 -13.00 -19.76 24.95
CA GLN A 62 -13.93 -19.16 25.93
C GLN A 62 -13.30 -19.09 27.34
N ARG A 63 -12.56 -20.13 27.76
CA ARG A 63 -11.79 -20.12 29.01
C ARG A 63 -10.62 -19.15 28.98
N SER A 64 -9.90 -19.05 27.86
CA SER A 64 -8.80 -18.11 27.69
C SER A 64 -9.30 -16.66 27.68
N TYR A 65 -10.42 -16.39 27.03
CA TYR A 65 -11.05 -15.07 27.01
C TYR A 65 -11.56 -14.68 28.41
N LEU A 66 -12.21 -15.59 29.12
CA LEU A 66 -12.62 -15.39 30.52
C LEU A 66 -11.42 -15.26 31.47
N ALA A 67 -10.30 -15.94 31.20
CA ALA A 67 -9.06 -15.82 31.97
C ALA A 67 -8.34 -14.49 31.70
N THR A 68 -8.31 -14.04 30.45
CA THR A 68 -7.77 -12.73 30.05
C THR A 68 -8.64 -11.60 30.59
N MET A 69 -9.97 -11.73 30.55
CA MET A 69 -10.90 -10.80 31.20
C MET A 69 -10.70 -10.75 32.72
N LYS A 70 -10.51 -11.90 33.39
CA LYS A 70 -10.18 -11.97 34.83
C LYS A 70 -8.82 -11.35 35.16
N ALA A 71 -7.87 -11.41 34.23
CA ALA A 71 -6.52 -10.86 34.43
C ALA A 71 -6.48 -9.34 34.13
N ALA A 72 -7.29 -8.86 33.19
CA ALA A 72 -7.39 -7.43 32.83
C ALA A 72 -8.29 -6.65 33.79
N TRP A 73 -9.32 -7.29 34.35
CA TRP A 73 -10.18 -6.73 35.41
C TRP A 73 -10.32 -7.74 36.55
N PRO A 74 -9.64 -7.54 37.69
CA PRO A 74 -9.72 -8.47 38.83
C PRO A 74 -11.03 -8.35 39.62
N PHE A 75 -11.99 -7.55 39.16
CA PHE A 75 -13.25 -7.33 39.84
C PHE A 75 -14.45 -7.80 38.99
N THR A 76 -15.40 -8.42 39.67
CA THR A 76 -16.76 -8.66 39.14
C THR A 76 -17.62 -7.48 39.61
N ILE A 77 -18.52 -6.95 38.80
CA ILE A 77 -19.52 -5.97 39.27
C ILE A 77 -20.85 -6.72 39.42
N SER A 78 -21.47 -6.66 40.61
CA SER A 78 -22.79 -7.25 40.87
C SER A 78 -23.68 -6.21 41.54
N ILE A 79 -24.69 -5.73 40.81
CA ILE A 79 -25.59 -4.65 41.26
C ILE A 79 -26.94 -5.27 41.66
N LEU A 80 -27.45 -4.87 42.82
CA LEU A 80 -28.71 -5.35 43.39
C LEU A 80 -29.69 -4.18 43.43
N ASN A 81 -30.76 -4.24 42.64
CA ASN A 81 -31.85 -3.28 42.70
C ASN A 81 -32.89 -3.75 43.74
N GLY A 82 -33.45 -2.83 44.52
CA GLY A 82 -34.51 -3.06 45.51
C GLY A 82 -35.88 -3.46 44.93
N GLY A 83 -35.92 -3.86 43.65
CA GLY A 83 -37.09 -4.39 42.95
C GLY A 83 -36.63 -5.35 41.86
N ALA A 84 -37.30 -6.48 41.75
CA ALA A 84 -36.92 -7.64 40.93
C ALA A 84 -36.50 -7.28 39.49
N HIS A 85 -35.31 -7.74 39.08
CA HIS A 85 -34.96 -8.48 37.86
C HIS A 85 -33.42 -8.55 37.75
N THR A 86 -32.85 -9.72 37.96
CA THR A 86 -31.42 -10.02 37.77
C THR A 86 -31.20 -10.74 36.44
N PHE A 87 -30.34 -10.20 35.58
CA PHE A 87 -29.72 -10.96 34.49
C PHE A 87 -28.19 -10.78 34.50
N THR A 88 -27.52 -11.87 34.94
CA THR A 88 -26.18 -12.40 34.57
C THR A 88 -24.91 -11.60 34.93
N ASN A 89 -23.74 -12.16 35.27
CA ASN A 89 -23.26 -13.56 35.37
C ASN A 89 -22.10 -13.68 36.39
N LEU A 90 -22.42 -13.87 37.65
CA LEU A 90 -21.71 -14.75 38.58
C LEU A 90 -22.78 -15.13 39.59
N SER A 91 -22.81 -16.39 39.99
CA SER A 91 -23.80 -16.92 40.93
C SER A 91 -24.06 -15.89 42.01
N ALA A 92 -25.33 -15.61 42.29
CA ALA A 92 -25.74 -15.07 43.58
C ALA A 92 -25.32 -16.10 44.63
N ASP A 93 -24.01 -16.16 44.90
CA ASP A 93 -23.42 -17.05 45.86
C ASP A 93 -23.70 -16.35 47.17
N LYS A 94 -24.93 -16.57 47.65
CA LYS A 94 -25.40 -16.10 48.96
C LYS A 94 -24.52 -16.62 50.10
N THR A 95 -23.53 -17.46 49.80
CA THR A 95 -22.55 -18.01 50.73
C THR A 95 -21.31 -17.13 50.91
N LEU A 96 -21.06 -16.15 50.03
CA LEU A 96 -19.94 -15.22 50.18
C LEU A 96 -20.29 -14.10 51.16
N ASP A 97 -19.45 -13.93 52.17
CA ASP A 97 -19.52 -12.80 53.10
C ASP A 97 -18.95 -11.55 52.43
N TRP A 98 -19.76 -10.50 52.31
CA TRP A 98 -19.43 -9.26 51.62
C TRP A 98 -19.17 -8.18 52.65
N GLN A 99 -17.95 -7.65 52.67
CA GLN A 99 -17.55 -6.62 53.63
C GLN A 99 -17.41 -5.27 52.94
N PRO A 100 -17.90 -4.16 53.53
CA PRO A 100 -17.67 -2.82 52.99
C PRO A 100 -16.17 -2.54 52.89
N VAL A 101 -15.76 -1.92 51.79
CA VAL A 101 -14.39 -1.44 51.59
C VAL A 101 -14.42 0.04 51.27
N ASP A 102 -13.37 0.73 51.70
CA ASP A 102 -13.17 2.13 51.32
C ASP A 102 -13.18 2.24 49.78
N ARG A 103 -13.94 3.19 49.24
CA ARG A 103 -14.08 3.43 47.80
C ARG A 103 -12.74 3.69 47.08
N PHE A 104 -11.74 4.16 47.81
CA PHE A 104 -10.38 4.39 47.31
C PHE A 104 -9.49 3.15 47.43
N ALA A 105 -9.94 2.07 48.08
CA ALA A 105 -9.14 0.84 48.26
C ALA A 105 -8.73 0.18 46.93
N ILE A 106 -9.52 0.40 45.87
CA ILE A 106 -9.24 -0.10 44.52
C ILE A 106 -8.33 0.82 43.69
N VAL A 107 -8.11 2.06 44.15
CA VAL A 107 -7.22 3.01 43.49
C VAL A 107 -5.79 2.70 43.93
N PRO A 108 -4.80 2.58 43.01
CA PRO A 108 -3.40 2.43 43.39
C PRO A 108 -2.95 3.55 44.35
N ASP A 109 -2.14 3.21 45.35
CA ASP A 109 -1.76 4.14 46.44
C ASP A 109 -1.25 5.49 45.91
N GLU A 110 -0.46 5.48 44.83
CA GLU A 110 0.11 6.66 44.17
C GLU A 110 -0.92 7.64 43.56
N HIS A 111 -2.14 7.19 43.31
CA HIS A 111 -3.21 8.02 42.72
C HIS A 111 -4.32 8.39 43.70
N ARG A 112 -4.28 7.85 44.93
CA ARG A 112 -5.36 8.06 45.92
C ARG A 112 -5.47 9.50 46.37
N ASP A 113 -4.34 10.17 46.60
CA ASP A 113 -4.32 11.53 47.14
C ASP A 113 -4.72 12.56 46.08
N GLU A 114 -4.27 12.40 44.83
CA GLU A 114 -4.68 13.24 43.69
C GLU A 114 -6.18 13.12 43.43
N LEU A 115 -6.73 11.90 43.44
CA LEU A 115 -8.16 11.68 43.24
C LEU A 115 -8.99 12.24 44.41
N ARG A 116 -8.49 12.16 45.65
CA ARG A 116 -9.14 12.78 46.81
C ARG A 116 -9.17 14.30 46.72
N GLU A 117 -8.09 14.90 46.26
CA GLU A 117 -7.99 16.35 46.05
C GLU A 117 -8.97 16.81 44.96
N GLN A 118 -8.98 16.16 43.79
CA GLN A 118 -9.91 16.45 42.70
C GLN A 118 -11.38 16.29 43.11
N LEU A 119 -11.71 15.29 43.93
CA LEU A 119 -13.08 15.09 44.42
C LEU A 119 -13.45 16.05 45.56
N SER A 120 -12.46 16.57 46.30
CA SER A 120 -12.70 17.59 47.33
C SER A 120 -13.06 18.95 46.73
N ASP A 121 -12.53 19.27 45.55
CA ASP A 121 -12.87 20.49 44.79
C ASP A 121 -14.28 20.42 44.17
N VAL A 122 -14.77 19.22 43.89
CA VAL A 122 -16.14 18.98 43.39
C VAL A 122 -17.17 18.99 44.55
N GLY A 123 -16.72 18.93 45.80
CA GLY A 123 -17.51 18.50 46.96
C GLY A 123 -17.86 19.56 48.01
N ASN A 124 -18.22 20.79 47.61
CA ASN A 124 -18.94 21.73 48.49
C ASN A 124 -20.40 22.02 48.06
N GLU A 125 -20.87 21.50 46.92
CA GLU A 125 -22.27 21.69 46.47
C GLU A 125 -23.11 20.40 46.40
N ILE A 126 -22.52 19.23 46.66
CA ILE A 126 -23.24 17.96 46.72
C ILE A 126 -23.10 17.41 48.15
N ASP A 127 -23.96 17.86 49.05
CA ASP A 127 -24.04 17.47 50.48
C ASP A 127 -24.59 16.03 50.67
N GLY A 128 -24.46 15.19 49.65
CA GLY A 128 -24.80 13.78 49.66
C GLY A 128 -23.54 12.98 49.36
N GLN A 129 -23.17 12.08 50.28
CA GLN A 129 -22.23 11.01 49.92
C GLN A 129 -22.75 10.36 48.62
N PRO A 130 -21.91 10.13 47.60
CA PRO A 130 -22.39 9.43 46.43
C PRO A 130 -22.98 8.09 46.86
N ASP A 131 -24.24 7.83 46.49
CA ASP A 131 -25.09 6.70 46.89
C ASP A 131 -24.62 5.36 46.28
N PHE A 132 -23.32 5.08 46.40
CA PHE A 132 -22.78 3.78 46.08
C PHE A 132 -21.83 3.23 47.17
N GLU A 133 -22.02 1.96 47.51
CA GLU A 133 -21.17 1.21 48.42
C GLU A 133 -20.32 0.22 47.63
N LEU A 134 -19.00 0.25 47.86
CA LEU A 134 -18.09 -0.79 47.38
C LEU A 134 -17.99 -1.86 48.46
N GLN A 135 -18.20 -3.13 48.09
CA GLN A 135 -18.01 -4.27 48.96
C GLN A 135 -17.05 -5.27 48.32
N GLN A 136 -16.32 -6.03 49.14
CA GLN A 136 -15.38 -7.06 48.68
C GLN A 136 -15.74 -8.40 49.32
N ALA A 137 -15.72 -9.47 48.53
CA ALA A 137 -15.85 -10.83 49.00
C ALA A 137 -14.47 -11.42 49.34
N SER A 138 -14.47 -12.45 50.18
CA SER A 138 -13.26 -13.18 50.60
C SER A 138 -12.42 -13.78 49.46
N ASN A 139 -13.00 -13.94 48.26
CA ASN A 139 -12.31 -14.44 47.07
C ASN A 139 -11.67 -13.33 46.21
N GLY A 140 -11.67 -12.08 46.67
CA GLY A 140 -11.10 -10.94 45.97
C GLY A 140 -12.04 -10.23 45.00
N ASN A 141 -13.25 -10.76 44.78
CA ASN A 141 -14.25 -10.08 43.96
C ASN A 141 -14.77 -8.85 44.67
N TYR A 142 -14.99 -7.77 43.92
CA TYR A 142 -15.69 -6.60 44.42
C TYR A 142 -17.17 -6.66 44.02
N ARG A 143 -17.97 -5.74 44.54
CA ARG A 143 -19.30 -5.41 44.03
C ARG A 143 -19.58 -3.95 44.34
N VAL A 144 -20.28 -3.29 43.44
CA VAL A 144 -20.76 -1.92 43.61
C VAL A 144 -22.26 -1.99 43.81
N LYS A 145 -22.74 -1.52 44.95
CA LYS A 145 -24.16 -1.36 45.25
C LYS A 145 -24.50 0.10 44.99
N ILE A 146 -25.40 0.38 44.06
CA ILE A 146 -25.87 1.73 43.74
C ILE A 146 -27.34 1.77 44.11
N GLU A 147 -27.74 2.65 45.04
CA GLU A 147 -29.13 2.75 45.49
C GLU A 147 -29.91 3.80 44.70
N ASP A 148 -29.23 4.84 44.22
CA ASP A 148 -29.84 5.90 43.41
C ASP A 148 -30.09 5.45 41.95
N PRO A 149 -31.35 5.50 41.46
CA PRO A 149 -31.69 5.10 40.09
C PRO A 149 -31.08 5.95 38.97
N GLU A 150 -30.84 7.24 39.22
CA GLU A 150 -30.26 8.17 38.25
C GLU A 150 -28.75 7.92 38.13
N ILE A 151 -28.05 7.74 39.25
CA ILE A 151 -26.64 7.33 39.27
C ILE A 151 -26.48 5.96 38.60
N TYR A 152 -27.39 5.01 38.85
CA TYR A 152 -27.39 3.70 38.21
C TYR A 152 -27.48 3.82 36.67
N TYR A 153 -28.35 4.70 36.17
CA TYR A 153 -28.51 4.92 34.73
C TYR A 153 -27.23 5.48 34.09
N TYR A 154 -26.62 6.51 34.66
CA TYR A 154 -25.38 7.09 34.12
C TYR A 154 -24.19 6.15 34.26
N PHE A 155 -24.08 5.42 35.38
CA PHE A 155 -23.08 4.39 35.56
C PHE A 155 -23.18 3.32 34.46
N TRP A 156 -24.40 2.85 34.17
CA TRP A 156 -24.58 1.87 33.09
C TRP A 156 -24.34 2.44 31.71
N GLN A 157 -24.70 3.69 31.42
CA GLN A 157 -24.29 4.30 30.16
C GLN A 157 -22.77 4.35 30.01
N ALA A 158 -22.04 4.71 31.07
CA ALA A 158 -20.58 4.71 31.04
C ALA A 158 -19.99 3.30 30.88
N VAL A 159 -20.55 2.29 31.55
CA VAL A 159 -20.13 0.89 31.41
C VAL A 159 -20.49 0.36 30.01
N GLU A 160 -21.67 0.64 29.48
CA GLU A 160 -22.04 0.26 28.11
C GLU A 160 -21.13 0.94 27.07
N GLU A 161 -20.77 2.21 27.26
CA GLU A 161 -19.83 2.90 26.37
C GLU A 161 -18.41 2.33 26.50
N LEU A 162 -17.99 1.92 27.70
CA LEU A 162 -16.76 1.17 27.93
C LEU A 162 -16.82 -0.22 27.28
N GLU A 163 -17.91 -0.97 27.41
CA GLU A 163 -18.09 -2.28 26.78
C GLU A 163 -18.16 -2.19 25.26
N LYS A 164 -18.84 -1.16 24.73
CA LYS A 164 -18.84 -0.82 23.28
C LYS A 164 -17.45 -0.39 22.81
N GLY A 165 -16.64 0.25 23.67
CA GLY A 165 -15.23 0.58 23.43
C GLY A 165 -14.27 -0.60 23.59
N VAL A 166 -14.64 -1.63 24.36
CA VAL A 166 -13.86 -2.83 24.72
C VAL A 166 -14.26 -4.07 23.90
N ALA A 167 -15.27 -3.96 23.03
CA ALA A 167 -15.42 -4.82 21.85
C ALA A 167 -14.24 -4.56 20.90
N THR A 168 -13.05 -5.00 21.33
CA THR A 168 -11.79 -4.90 20.63
C THR A 168 -12.03 -5.40 19.23
N PRO A 169 -11.80 -4.57 18.19
CA PRO A 169 -11.90 -5.06 16.83
C PRO A 169 -10.97 -6.27 16.75
N THR A 170 -11.42 -7.34 16.11
CA THR A 170 -10.58 -8.53 15.96
C THR A 170 -9.22 -8.10 15.38
N HIS A 171 -8.14 -8.80 15.73
CA HIS A 171 -6.81 -8.48 15.18
C HIS A 171 -6.83 -8.35 13.64
N SER A 172 -7.68 -9.13 12.98
CA SER A 172 -7.96 -9.02 11.54
C SER A 172 -8.62 -7.68 11.16
N ALA A 173 -9.67 -7.25 11.86
CA ALA A 173 -10.32 -5.97 11.61
C ALA A 173 -9.38 -4.77 11.82
N LEU A 174 -8.54 -4.79 12.86
CA LEU A 174 -7.51 -3.76 13.07
C LEU A 174 -6.51 -3.75 11.90
N LEU A 175 -6.03 -4.93 11.48
CA LEU A 175 -5.12 -5.04 10.35
C LEU A 175 -5.74 -4.48 9.06
N MET A 176 -6.98 -4.84 8.72
CA MET A 176 -7.65 -4.34 7.52
C MET A 176 -7.81 -2.81 7.54
N ARG A 177 -8.17 -2.24 8.70
CA ARG A 177 -8.21 -0.78 8.93
C ARG A 177 -6.86 -0.13 8.74
N SER A 178 -5.79 -0.74 9.26
CA SER A 178 -4.43 -0.24 9.07
C SER A 178 -3.99 -0.31 7.61
N ILE A 179 -4.25 -1.41 6.90
CA ILE A 179 -3.88 -1.56 5.48
C ILE A 179 -4.60 -0.50 4.64
N LEU A 180 -5.91 -0.31 4.81
CA LEU A 180 -6.64 0.73 4.09
C LEU A 180 -6.05 2.12 4.35
N THR A 181 -5.74 2.42 5.61
CA THR A 181 -5.15 3.71 6.00
C THR A 181 -3.78 3.90 5.35
N MET A 182 -2.90 2.91 5.41
CA MET A 182 -1.58 2.95 4.78
C MET A 182 -1.66 3.08 3.27
N ALA A 183 -2.59 2.40 2.61
CA ALA A 183 -2.78 2.46 1.16
C ALA A 183 -3.18 3.87 0.70
N VAL A 184 -4.15 4.49 1.39
CA VAL A 184 -4.58 5.86 1.09
C VAL A 184 -3.47 6.87 1.40
N SER A 185 -2.73 6.69 2.50
CA SER A 185 -1.58 7.54 2.83
C SER A 185 -0.47 7.43 1.79
N ALA A 186 -0.18 6.23 1.28
CA ALA A 186 0.78 6.04 0.18
C ALA A 186 0.33 6.78 -1.08
N PHE A 187 -0.98 6.76 -1.39
CA PHE A 187 -1.54 7.52 -2.52
C PHE A 187 -1.41 9.04 -2.31
N GLU A 188 -1.63 9.55 -1.10
CA GLU A 188 -1.46 10.98 -0.78
C GLU A 188 -0.02 11.45 -0.95
N VAL A 189 0.94 10.64 -0.51
CA VAL A 189 2.37 10.90 -0.73
C VAL A 189 2.68 10.90 -2.22
N PHE A 190 2.17 9.92 -2.97
CA PHE A 190 2.31 9.88 -4.42
C PHE A 190 1.74 11.15 -5.09
N VAL A 191 0.53 11.59 -4.75
CA VAL A 191 -0.08 12.82 -5.28
C VAL A 191 0.75 14.06 -4.92
N SER A 192 1.27 14.12 -3.68
CA SER A 192 2.20 15.19 -3.26
C SER A 192 3.43 15.24 -4.16
N ASN A 193 4.02 14.08 -4.46
CA ASN A 193 5.21 13.99 -5.30
C ASN A 193 4.93 14.30 -6.77
N VAL A 194 3.76 13.93 -7.30
CA VAL A 194 3.29 14.38 -8.61
C VAL A 194 3.18 15.91 -8.67
N TYR A 195 2.59 16.52 -7.65
CA TYR A 195 2.47 17.98 -7.54
C TYR A 195 3.84 18.65 -7.41
N ARG A 196 4.75 18.05 -6.64
CA ARG A 196 6.14 18.51 -6.53
C ARG A 196 6.88 18.47 -7.87
N SER A 197 6.78 17.38 -8.64
CA SER A 197 7.34 17.30 -10.00
C SER A 197 6.76 18.40 -10.90
N PHE A 198 5.47 18.71 -10.76
CA PHE A 198 4.84 19.83 -11.45
C PHE A 198 5.46 21.18 -11.09
N LEU A 199 5.62 21.49 -9.79
CA LEU A 199 6.21 22.74 -9.32
C LEU A 199 7.70 22.88 -9.69
N LEU A 200 8.46 21.79 -9.70
CA LEU A 200 9.86 21.80 -10.16
C LEU A 200 9.97 22.22 -11.63
N CYS A 201 9.02 21.78 -12.46
CA CYS A 201 8.94 22.18 -13.86
C CYS A 201 8.36 23.58 -14.06
N ASN A 202 7.54 24.06 -13.12
CA ASN A 202 6.83 25.34 -13.21
C ASN A 202 6.98 26.15 -11.91
N PRO A 203 8.19 26.65 -11.58
CA PRO A 203 8.41 27.35 -10.31
C PRO A 203 7.54 28.59 -10.15
N GLY A 204 7.22 29.31 -11.23
CA GLY A 204 6.32 30.47 -11.19
C GLY A 204 4.85 30.12 -10.92
N ALA A 205 4.46 28.84 -10.98
CA ALA A 205 3.15 28.40 -10.48
C ALA A 205 3.12 28.40 -8.94
N ALA A 206 4.28 28.29 -8.30
CA ALA A 206 4.43 28.38 -6.85
C ALA A 206 4.19 29.80 -6.32
N ASP A 207 4.21 30.83 -7.19
CA ASP A 207 4.02 32.24 -6.84
C ASP A 207 2.54 32.62 -6.62
N ASN A 208 1.58 31.77 -7.03
CA ASN A 208 0.15 32.13 -7.11
C ASN A 208 -0.76 31.42 -6.08
N SER A 209 -0.21 30.72 -5.10
CA SER A 209 -1.02 30.04 -4.08
C SER A 209 -0.49 30.34 -2.68
N ASP A 210 -1.32 30.92 -1.80
CA ASP A 210 -1.13 31.05 -0.34
C ASP A 210 0.34 30.96 0.10
N SER A 211 1.19 31.81 -0.49
CA SER A 211 2.64 31.61 -0.44
C SER A 211 3.04 31.72 1.02
N LYS A 212 3.45 30.61 1.62
CA LYS A 212 4.01 30.62 2.97
C LYS A 212 5.19 31.57 2.94
N THR A 213 5.04 32.71 3.60
CA THR A 213 6.07 33.73 3.70
C THR A 213 7.17 33.20 4.61
N PHE A 214 8.39 33.13 4.11
CA PHE A 214 9.55 32.84 4.97
C PHE A 214 9.85 34.05 5.85
N SER A 215 10.06 33.81 7.14
CA SER A 215 10.57 34.82 8.05
C SER A 215 12.04 35.12 7.73
N LEU A 216 12.54 36.27 8.19
CA LEU A 216 13.97 36.58 8.06
C LEU A 216 14.85 35.53 8.76
N SER A 217 14.34 34.92 9.84
CA SER A 217 15.02 33.81 10.53
C SER A 217 15.12 32.56 9.66
N ASP A 218 14.07 32.24 8.90
CA ASP A 218 14.09 31.10 7.98
C ASP A 218 15.10 31.33 6.86
N LEU A 219 15.14 32.57 6.33
CA LEU A 219 16.10 32.96 5.30
C LEU A 219 17.55 32.87 5.76
N TYR A 220 17.85 33.18 7.04
CA TYR A 220 19.18 32.95 7.61
C TYR A 220 19.52 31.46 7.76
N GLY A 221 18.52 30.59 7.87
CA GLY A 221 18.69 29.14 7.91
C GLY A 221 18.95 28.51 6.53
N PHE A 222 18.55 29.18 5.45
CA PHE A 222 18.81 28.72 4.08
C PHE A 222 20.22 29.10 3.62
N GLY A 223 20.98 28.13 3.09
CA GLY A 223 22.31 28.38 2.55
C GLY A 223 22.26 29.15 1.22
N THR A 224 21.22 28.91 0.43
CA THR A 224 21.02 29.53 -0.87
C THR A 224 19.54 29.84 -1.15
N VAL A 225 19.29 30.70 -2.14
CA VAL A 225 17.92 30.94 -2.67
C VAL A 225 17.31 29.66 -3.22
N GLN A 226 18.12 28.72 -3.71
CA GLN A 226 17.62 27.43 -4.21
C GLN A 226 17.05 26.58 -3.07
N ASP A 227 17.66 26.63 -1.89
CA ASP A 227 17.17 25.92 -0.70
C ASP A 227 15.80 26.48 -0.28
N ALA A 228 15.63 27.80 -0.31
CA ALA A 228 14.35 28.45 -0.04
C ALA A 228 13.26 28.06 -1.06
N ILE A 229 13.61 27.95 -2.34
CA ILE A 229 12.68 27.49 -3.39
C ILE A 229 12.30 26.03 -3.17
N ALA A 230 13.27 25.16 -2.87
CA ALA A 230 13.04 23.75 -2.63
C ALA A 230 12.11 23.54 -1.41
N GLU A 231 12.34 24.29 -0.33
CA GLU A 231 11.49 24.27 0.87
C GLU A 231 10.08 24.77 0.56
N SER A 232 9.94 25.85 -0.22
CA SER A 232 8.62 26.37 -0.63
C SER A 232 7.83 25.31 -1.41
N ILE A 233 8.49 24.67 -2.38
CA ILE A 233 7.88 23.60 -3.17
C ILE A 233 7.44 22.43 -2.26
N PHE A 234 8.28 22.02 -1.32
CA PHE A 234 7.97 20.95 -0.37
C PHE A 234 6.73 21.29 0.48
N GLN A 235 6.71 22.48 1.08
CA GLN A 235 5.59 22.92 1.92
C GLN A 235 4.28 23.07 1.15
N GLN A 236 4.34 23.48 -0.12
CA GLN A 236 3.17 23.55 -0.98
C GLN A 236 2.66 22.16 -1.35
N ALA A 237 3.55 21.21 -1.63
CA ALA A 237 3.17 19.84 -1.93
C ALA A 237 2.53 19.14 -0.72
N ASP A 238 3.09 19.30 0.49
CA ASP A 238 2.49 18.79 1.72
C ASP A 238 1.13 19.45 2.03
N SER A 239 0.98 20.75 1.77
CA SER A 239 -0.33 21.41 1.89
C SER A 239 -1.34 20.87 0.88
N PHE A 240 -0.90 20.61 -0.36
CA PHE A 240 -1.75 20.09 -1.42
C PHE A 240 -2.24 18.67 -1.15
N SER A 241 -1.39 17.79 -0.60
CA SER A 241 -1.78 16.43 -0.23
C SER A 241 -2.91 16.39 0.79
N ARG A 242 -3.06 17.42 1.64
CA ARG A 242 -4.13 17.48 2.66
C ARG A 242 -5.49 17.95 2.13
N LYS A 243 -5.57 18.42 0.88
CA LYS A 243 -6.82 18.97 0.30
C LYS A 243 -7.84 17.89 -0.11
N GLY A 244 -7.42 16.62 -0.17
CA GLY A 244 -8.28 15.46 -0.47
C GLY A 244 -8.68 15.30 -1.95
N VAL A 245 -9.29 14.16 -2.26
CA VAL A 245 -9.52 13.66 -3.64
C VAL A 245 -10.30 14.63 -4.53
N ARG A 246 -11.27 15.38 -3.98
CA ARG A 246 -12.06 16.35 -4.74
C ARG A 246 -11.21 17.53 -5.22
N ALA A 247 -10.38 18.07 -4.34
CA ALA A 247 -9.48 19.18 -4.68
C ALA A 247 -8.41 18.73 -5.68
N TRP A 248 -7.85 17.52 -5.51
CA TRP A 248 -6.91 16.97 -6.48
C TRP A 248 -7.56 16.83 -7.85
N THR A 249 -8.79 16.29 -7.91
CA THR A 249 -9.53 16.13 -9.18
C THR A 249 -9.68 17.46 -9.92
N GLN A 250 -10.05 18.52 -9.21
CA GLN A 250 -10.16 19.86 -9.80
C GLN A 250 -8.82 20.37 -10.32
N TRP A 251 -7.75 20.15 -9.54
CA TRP A 251 -6.40 20.59 -9.92
C TRP A 251 -5.85 19.83 -11.14
N PHE A 252 -5.94 18.50 -11.16
CA PHE A 252 -5.47 17.67 -12.28
C PHE A 252 -6.18 18.01 -13.60
N LYS A 253 -7.48 18.33 -13.52
CA LYS A 253 -8.28 18.76 -14.68
C LYS A 253 -7.89 20.15 -15.21
N GLY A 254 -7.25 20.97 -14.38
CA GLY A 254 -6.78 22.30 -14.74
C GLY A 254 -5.58 22.28 -15.69
N LYS A 255 -5.32 23.43 -16.34
CA LYS A 255 -4.12 23.62 -17.16
C LYS A 255 -2.86 23.70 -16.27
N PRO A 256 -1.71 23.17 -16.72
CA PRO A 256 -1.46 22.56 -18.04
C PRO A 256 -1.65 21.04 -18.09
N LEU A 257 -2.02 20.38 -16.99
CA LEU A 257 -2.11 18.93 -16.95
C LEU A 257 -3.32 18.41 -17.71
N GLU A 258 -4.51 18.97 -17.48
CA GLU A 258 -5.75 18.61 -18.16
C GLU A 258 -5.98 17.07 -18.14
N VAL A 259 -5.74 16.46 -16.98
CA VAL A 259 -5.91 15.02 -16.68
C VAL A 259 -7.22 14.84 -15.91
N ASP A 260 -8.12 14.00 -16.44
CA ASP A 260 -9.39 13.68 -15.78
C ASP A 260 -9.26 12.42 -14.92
N LEU A 261 -9.09 12.60 -13.60
CA LEU A 261 -8.94 11.47 -12.67
C LEU A 261 -10.12 10.50 -12.71
N ALA A 262 -11.34 11.01 -12.90
CA ALA A 262 -12.54 10.17 -12.93
C ALA A 262 -12.53 9.23 -14.14
N GLY A 263 -12.06 9.70 -15.29
CA GLY A 263 -11.92 8.89 -16.51
C GLY A 263 -10.81 7.84 -16.45
N LEU A 264 -9.84 7.99 -15.53
CA LEU A 264 -8.77 7.01 -15.32
C LEU A 264 -9.21 5.85 -14.42
N ALA A 265 -10.17 6.07 -13.52
CA ALA A 265 -10.72 5.03 -12.67
C ALA A 265 -11.68 4.10 -13.45
N HIS A 266 -11.76 2.83 -13.04
CA HIS A 266 -12.78 1.89 -13.53
C HIS A 266 -14.19 2.27 -13.03
N ASP A 267 -14.28 2.61 -11.75
CA ASP A 267 -15.50 3.15 -11.13
C ASP A 267 -15.05 4.23 -10.15
N TRP A 268 -15.31 5.47 -10.54
CA TRP A 268 -14.89 6.65 -9.81
C TRP A 268 -15.63 6.81 -8.48
N GLY A 269 -16.92 6.44 -8.42
CA GLY A 269 -17.72 6.54 -7.20
C GLY A 269 -17.15 5.68 -6.09
N ARG A 270 -16.83 4.41 -6.39
CA ARG A 270 -16.14 3.53 -5.45
C ARG A 270 -14.72 4.01 -5.12
N THR A 271 -13.99 4.55 -6.09
CA THR A 271 -12.64 5.07 -5.82
C THR A 271 -12.67 6.29 -4.89
N GLN A 272 -13.63 7.20 -5.02
CA GLN A 272 -13.81 8.31 -4.09
C GLN A 272 -14.22 7.82 -2.69
N GLU A 273 -15.10 6.82 -2.64
CA GLU A 273 -15.58 6.23 -1.39
C GLU A 273 -14.43 5.66 -0.55
N ILE A 274 -13.38 5.10 -1.15
CA ILE A 274 -12.16 4.64 -0.44
C ILE A 274 -11.54 5.75 0.42
N PHE A 275 -11.41 6.97 -0.12
CA PHE A 275 -10.84 8.11 0.60
C PHE A 275 -11.76 8.56 1.74
N GLU A 276 -13.07 8.62 1.49
CA GLU A 276 -14.07 8.99 2.51
C GLU A 276 -14.16 7.93 3.62
N ARG A 277 -14.09 6.64 3.26
CA ARG A 277 -14.08 5.54 4.23
C ARG A 277 -12.85 5.59 5.10
N ARG A 278 -11.67 5.84 4.53
CA ARG A 278 -10.45 6.02 5.33
C ARG A 278 -10.63 7.14 6.35
N ASN A 279 -11.26 8.25 5.99
CA ASN A 279 -11.49 9.36 6.93
C ASN A 279 -12.38 8.92 8.10
N VAL A 280 -13.44 8.16 7.82
CA VAL A 280 -14.32 7.58 8.85
C VAL A 280 -13.56 6.59 9.75
N VAL A 281 -12.68 5.78 9.18
CA VAL A 281 -11.88 4.80 9.93
C VAL A 281 -10.93 5.50 10.90
N VAL A 282 -10.23 6.54 10.45
CA VAL A 282 -9.24 7.27 11.25
C VAL A 282 -9.90 8.19 12.28
N HIS A 283 -10.98 8.88 11.92
CA HIS A 283 -11.51 9.98 12.74
C HIS A 283 -12.82 9.68 13.45
N ASN A 284 -13.55 8.63 13.06
CA ASN A 284 -14.88 8.35 13.61
C ASN A 284 -15.09 6.89 14.01
N GLY A 285 -14.01 6.18 14.36
CA GLY A 285 -14.08 4.81 14.87
C GLY A 285 -14.78 3.83 13.92
N SER A 286 -14.67 4.06 12.60
CA SER A 286 -15.38 3.29 11.57
C SER A 286 -16.92 3.40 11.64
N LYS A 287 -17.46 4.53 12.12
CA LYS A 287 -18.91 4.83 12.06
C LYS A 287 -19.18 5.91 11.02
N THR A 288 -20.22 5.74 10.21
CA THR A 288 -20.62 6.75 9.22
C THR A 288 -20.96 8.10 9.88
N THR A 289 -20.67 9.19 9.16
CA THR A 289 -21.04 10.56 9.54
C THR A 289 -21.96 11.16 8.50
N ARG A 290 -22.64 12.28 8.81
CA ARG A 290 -23.35 13.07 7.78
C ARG A 290 -22.45 13.44 6.61
N GLN A 291 -21.19 13.78 6.90
CA GLN A 291 -20.22 14.16 5.88
C GLN A 291 -19.95 13.00 4.91
N TYR A 292 -19.75 11.79 5.43
CA TYR A 292 -19.57 10.59 4.62
C TYR A 292 -20.78 10.31 3.73
N LEU A 293 -21.99 10.29 4.31
CA LEU A 293 -23.24 10.02 3.58
C LEU A 293 -23.53 11.08 2.50
N HIS A 294 -23.13 12.33 2.74
CA HIS A 294 -23.25 13.40 1.76
C HIS A 294 -22.18 13.31 0.66
N ASN A 295 -20.98 12.80 0.98
CA ASN A 295 -19.85 12.83 0.06
C ASN A 295 -19.77 11.66 -0.90
N VAL A 296 -20.26 10.50 -0.46
CA VAL A 296 -20.26 9.25 -1.21
C VAL A 296 -21.53 9.17 -2.06
N ASP A 297 -21.42 8.48 -3.21
CA ASP A 297 -22.58 8.22 -4.08
C ASP A 297 -23.75 7.62 -3.28
N SER A 298 -24.96 8.12 -3.52
CA SER A 298 -26.18 7.61 -2.91
C SER A 298 -26.34 6.10 -3.11
N GLY A 299 -25.95 5.56 -4.28
CA GLY A 299 -26.04 4.12 -4.57
C GLY A 299 -25.15 3.23 -3.68
N LEU A 300 -24.11 3.81 -3.07
CA LEU A 300 -23.22 3.13 -2.13
C LEU A 300 -23.64 3.33 -0.67
N THR A 301 -24.60 4.23 -0.41
CA THR A 301 -25.03 4.62 0.94
C THR A 301 -26.52 4.38 1.20
N GLU A 302 -27.27 3.80 0.26
CA GLU A 302 -28.73 3.62 0.34
C GLU A 302 -29.21 2.94 1.64
N ASN A 303 -28.41 2.03 2.18
CA ASN A 303 -28.74 1.25 3.39
C ASN A 303 -28.02 1.75 4.66
N LEU A 304 -27.41 2.92 4.62
CA LEU A 304 -26.63 3.47 5.72
C LEU A 304 -27.29 4.71 6.31
N THR A 305 -27.35 4.77 7.64
CA THR A 305 -27.74 5.98 8.40
C THR A 305 -26.56 6.50 9.22
N GLU A 306 -26.60 7.75 9.66
CA GLU A 306 -25.55 8.32 10.53
C GLU A 306 -25.29 7.40 11.74
N GLY A 307 -24.01 7.15 12.05
CA GLY A 307 -23.60 6.24 13.11
C GLY A 307 -23.53 4.77 12.73
N SER A 308 -23.99 4.37 11.52
CA SER A 308 -23.88 2.99 11.04
C SER A 308 -22.42 2.54 11.03
N PRO A 309 -22.10 1.31 11.47
CA PRO A 309 -20.75 0.78 11.38
C PRO A 309 -20.35 0.56 9.92
N LEU A 310 -19.09 0.86 9.61
CA LEU A 310 -18.42 0.57 8.35
C LEU A 310 -17.33 -0.45 8.60
N ASP A 311 -17.66 -1.72 8.39
CA ASP A 311 -16.66 -2.77 8.43
C ASP A 311 -15.77 -2.73 7.18
N ILE A 312 -14.53 -3.20 7.37
CA ILE A 312 -13.53 -3.29 6.31
C ILE A 312 -13.14 -4.75 6.21
N GLU A 313 -13.80 -5.43 5.29
CA GLU A 313 -13.54 -6.82 5.01
C GLU A 313 -12.28 -6.97 4.14
N PRO A 314 -11.61 -8.13 4.17
CA PRO A 314 -10.41 -8.35 3.38
C PRO A 314 -10.63 -8.14 1.87
N ASP A 315 -11.81 -8.44 1.34
CA ASP A 315 -12.12 -8.27 -0.08
C ASP A 315 -12.31 -6.80 -0.45
N TYR A 316 -12.86 -5.99 0.47
CA TYR A 316 -12.88 -4.54 0.29
C TYR A 316 -11.46 -3.97 0.20
N VAL A 317 -10.53 -4.42 1.06
CA VAL A 317 -9.13 -3.96 1.01
C VAL A 317 -8.46 -4.34 -0.31
N GLU A 318 -8.69 -5.57 -0.79
CA GLU A 318 -8.18 -6.04 -2.08
C GLU A 318 -8.67 -5.15 -3.24
N GLU A 319 -9.99 -4.91 -3.30
CA GLU A 319 -10.57 -4.02 -4.30
C GLU A 319 -10.03 -2.59 -4.18
N ALA A 320 -9.83 -2.10 -2.97
CA ALA A 320 -9.31 -0.75 -2.73
C ALA A 320 -7.86 -0.62 -3.21
N LEU A 321 -7.00 -1.59 -2.90
CA LEU A 321 -5.62 -1.64 -3.37
C LEU A 321 -5.56 -1.66 -4.91
N GLU A 322 -6.34 -2.54 -5.56
CA GLU A 322 -6.35 -2.64 -7.02
C GLU A 322 -6.80 -1.33 -7.70
N ARG A 323 -7.80 -0.65 -7.11
CA ARG A 323 -8.28 0.66 -7.58
C ARG A 323 -7.23 1.76 -7.43
N LEU A 324 -6.55 1.80 -6.29
CA LEU A 324 -5.50 2.79 -6.03
C LEU A 324 -4.26 2.55 -6.91
N ILE A 325 -3.85 1.29 -7.11
CA ILE A 325 -2.77 0.93 -8.05
C ILE A 325 -3.14 1.38 -9.46
N THR A 326 -4.33 1.01 -9.94
CA THR A 326 -4.82 1.39 -11.27
C THR A 326 -4.83 2.90 -11.47
N LEU A 327 -5.39 3.65 -10.50
CA LEU A 327 -5.43 5.11 -10.59
C LEU A 327 -4.03 5.71 -10.56
N GLY A 328 -3.16 5.26 -9.64
CA GLY A 328 -1.82 5.81 -9.47
C GLY A 328 -0.93 5.63 -10.69
N VAL A 329 -0.89 4.43 -11.29
CA VAL A 329 -0.08 4.18 -12.49
C VAL A 329 -0.56 5.03 -13.67
N LEU A 330 -1.87 5.18 -13.86
CA LEU A 330 -2.43 6.00 -14.94
C LEU A 330 -2.24 7.49 -14.72
N VAL A 331 -2.35 7.97 -13.49
CA VAL A 331 -1.99 9.36 -13.14
C VAL A 331 -0.53 9.60 -13.47
N GLY A 332 0.36 8.71 -13.02
CA GLY A 332 1.78 8.78 -13.34
C GLY A 332 2.03 8.84 -14.84
N TYR A 333 1.40 7.95 -15.60
CA TYR A 333 1.53 7.89 -17.05
C TYR A 333 1.04 9.17 -17.73
N LYS A 334 -0.20 9.59 -17.45
CA LYS A 334 -0.81 10.76 -18.12
C LYS A 334 -0.10 12.05 -17.76
N VAL A 335 0.36 12.22 -16.52
CA VAL A 335 1.18 13.38 -16.13
C VAL A 335 2.48 13.40 -16.94
N ARG A 336 3.15 12.25 -17.10
CA ARG A 336 4.38 12.17 -17.92
C ARG A 336 4.14 12.59 -19.36
N VAL A 337 3.08 12.06 -19.98
CA VAL A 337 2.68 12.43 -21.34
C VAL A 337 2.45 13.94 -21.44
N ARG A 338 1.73 14.54 -20.49
CA ARG A 338 1.40 15.97 -20.55
C ARG A 338 2.60 16.88 -20.32
N MET A 339 3.51 16.51 -19.43
CA MET A 339 4.63 17.37 -19.04
C MET A 339 5.90 17.15 -19.89
N PHE A 340 6.16 15.91 -20.31
CA PHE A 340 7.47 15.50 -20.81
C PHE A 340 7.47 14.86 -22.20
N GLN A 341 6.31 14.58 -22.83
CA GLN A 341 6.27 13.86 -24.12
C GLN A 341 7.11 14.51 -25.23
N LYS A 342 7.22 15.84 -25.25
CA LYS A 342 7.96 16.56 -26.29
C LYS A 342 9.44 16.18 -26.34
N ASP A 343 10.01 15.90 -25.16
CA ASP A 343 11.46 15.70 -24.99
C ASP A 343 11.79 14.26 -24.61
N ASN A 344 10.82 13.49 -24.10
CA ASN A 344 11.04 12.18 -23.48
C ASN A 344 10.08 11.07 -23.96
N ALA A 345 9.51 11.18 -25.16
CA ALA A 345 8.52 10.22 -25.66
C ALA A 345 8.98 8.75 -25.58
N ALA A 346 10.22 8.45 -25.97
CA ALA A 346 10.76 7.09 -25.94
C ALA A 346 10.86 6.55 -24.51
N ALA A 347 11.41 7.33 -23.57
CA ALA A 347 11.52 6.94 -22.17
C ALA A 347 10.15 6.70 -21.52
N ILE A 348 9.15 7.53 -21.85
CA ILE A 348 7.77 7.35 -21.38
C ILE A 348 7.16 6.06 -21.94
N SER A 349 7.40 5.75 -23.22
CA SER A 349 6.94 4.51 -23.86
C SER A 349 7.56 3.28 -23.21
N THR A 350 8.87 3.26 -23.02
CA THR A 350 9.58 2.16 -22.34
C THR A 350 9.08 1.99 -20.91
N TRP A 351 8.93 3.09 -20.16
CA TRP A 351 8.44 3.03 -18.79
C TRP A 351 7.05 2.38 -18.71
N ILE A 352 6.07 2.84 -19.50
CA ILE A 352 4.71 2.28 -19.40
C ILE A 352 4.64 0.81 -19.85
N GLN A 353 5.48 0.39 -20.78
CA GLN A 353 5.57 -1.02 -21.19
C GLN A 353 6.11 -1.89 -20.05
N ASN A 354 7.19 -1.47 -19.41
CA ASN A 354 7.77 -2.19 -18.28
C ASN A 354 6.78 -2.26 -17.10
N GLU A 355 6.17 -1.13 -16.73
CA GLU A 355 5.17 -1.11 -15.65
C GLU A 355 3.97 -2.01 -15.96
N GLN A 356 3.46 -2.00 -17.20
CA GLN A 356 2.34 -2.87 -17.55
C GLN A 356 2.74 -4.36 -17.49
N PHE A 357 3.96 -4.69 -17.90
CA PHE A 357 4.48 -6.06 -17.81
C PHE A 357 4.64 -6.52 -16.35
N GLU A 358 5.22 -5.68 -15.48
CA GLU A 358 5.35 -5.96 -14.05
C GLU A 358 3.98 -6.13 -13.37
N LEU A 359 3.02 -5.24 -13.67
CA LEU A 359 1.65 -5.36 -13.17
C LEU A 359 0.98 -6.64 -13.65
N LEU A 360 1.27 -7.09 -14.87
CA LEU A 360 0.75 -8.36 -15.40
C LEU A 360 1.33 -9.56 -14.64
N LEU A 361 2.63 -9.58 -14.35
CA LEU A 361 3.27 -10.61 -13.53
C LEU A 361 2.67 -10.65 -12.12
N LYS A 362 2.41 -9.48 -11.53
CA LYS A 362 1.81 -9.30 -10.20
C LYS A 362 0.29 -9.50 -10.18
N SER A 363 -0.31 -9.90 -11.30
CA SER A 363 -1.75 -10.16 -11.43
C SER A 363 -2.64 -8.95 -11.13
N HIS A 364 -2.15 -7.73 -11.35
CA HIS A 364 -2.93 -6.48 -11.30
C HIS A 364 -3.65 -6.25 -12.63
N PHE A 365 -4.54 -7.18 -12.99
CA PHE A 365 -5.14 -7.24 -14.32
C PHE A 365 -6.04 -6.03 -14.62
N ASN A 366 -6.69 -5.42 -13.63
CA ASN A 366 -7.51 -4.23 -13.88
C ASN A 366 -6.63 -3.04 -14.29
N ALA A 367 -5.46 -2.90 -13.67
CA ALA A 367 -4.49 -1.87 -14.05
C ALA A 367 -3.96 -2.09 -15.47
N VAL A 368 -3.57 -3.33 -15.80
CA VAL A 368 -3.07 -3.69 -17.13
C VAL A 368 -4.09 -3.41 -18.24
N ASP A 369 -5.34 -3.80 -18.01
CA ASP A 369 -6.42 -3.56 -18.97
C ASP A 369 -6.63 -2.05 -19.19
N LYS A 370 -6.69 -1.27 -18.11
CA LYS A 370 -6.90 0.17 -18.19
C LYS A 370 -5.72 0.91 -18.84
N ILE A 371 -4.48 0.45 -18.64
CA ILE A 371 -3.31 0.94 -19.39
C ILE A 371 -3.47 0.65 -20.88
N SER A 372 -3.98 -0.52 -21.27
CA SER A 372 -4.15 -0.89 -22.69
C SER A 372 -5.12 0.02 -23.44
N GLU A 373 -6.12 0.59 -22.76
CA GLU A 373 -7.03 1.61 -23.32
C GLU A 373 -6.28 2.88 -23.74
N SER A 374 -5.14 3.17 -23.11
CA SER A 374 -4.27 4.30 -23.47
C SER A 374 -3.34 4.01 -24.64
N SER A 375 -3.43 2.84 -25.30
CA SER A 375 -2.65 2.51 -26.50
C SER A 375 -2.88 3.46 -27.69
N GLY A 376 -3.91 4.31 -27.64
CA GLY A 376 -4.15 5.36 -28.63
C GLY A 376 -3.26 6.61 -28.49
N ASP A 377 -2.49 6.74 -27.40
CA ASP A 377 -1.71 7.94 -27.15
C ASP A 377 -0.62 8.15 -28.23
N ALA A 378 -0.43 9.42 -28.62
CA ALA A 378 0.49 9.80 -29.69
C ALA A 378 1.97 9.55 -29.35
N VAL A 379 2.29 9.41 -28.06
CA VAL A 379 3.65 9.12 -27.57
C VAL A 379 4.12 7.71 -27.94
N LEU A 380 3.18 6.78 -28.18
CA LEU A 380 3.46 5.37 -28.42
C LEU A 380 3.67 5.11 -29.92
N LYS A 381 4.73 4.36 -30.26
CA LYS A 381 4.94 3.84 -31.62
C LYS A 381 4.08 2.61 -31.84
N ASP A 382 3.82 2.25 -33.10
CA ASP A 382 2.90 1.14 -33.41
C ASP A 382 3.32 -0.20 -32.79
N MET A 383 4.61 -0.49 -32.69
CA MET A 383 5.11 -1.69 -31.99
C MET A 383 4.73 -1.67 -30.50
N ASP A 384 5.03 -0.56 -29.81
CA ASP A 384 4.71 -0.34 -28.40
C ASP A 384 3.20 -0.49 -28.14
N ARG A 385 2.38 0.09 -29.03
CA ARG A 385 0.91 -0.01 -28.96
C ARG A 385 0.42 -1.44 -29.05
N ASN A 386 1.00 -2.23 -29.96
CA ASN A 386 0.62 -3.64 -30.11
C ASN A 386 1.02 -4.46 -28.88
N LEU A 387 2.17 -4.18 -28.27
CA LEU A 387 2.56 -4.85 -27.03
C LEU A 387 1.58 -4.53 -25.89
N LEU A 388 1.22 -3.26 -25.70
CA LEU A 388 0.25 -2.87 -24.67
C LEU A 388 -1.13 -3.53 -24.89
N ARG A 389 -1.54 -3.71 -26.15
CA ARG A 389 -2.79 -4.41 -26.52
C ARG A 389 -2.73 -5.89 -26.22
N VAL A 390 -1.63 -6.57 -26.56
CA VAL A 390 -1.44 -8.00 -26.25
C VAL A 390 -1.58 -8.24 -24.74
N ASN A 391 -0.85 -7.46 -23.93
CA ASN A 391 -0.95 -7.54 -22.47
C ASN A 391 -2.36 -7.20 -21.96
N GLY A 392 -3.03 -6.21 -22.56
CA GLY A 392 -4.43 -5.90 -22.29
C GLY A 392 -5.38 -7.07 -22.54
N TRP A 393 -5.23 -7.78 -23.66
CA TRP A 393 -6.03 -8.97 -23.94
C TRP A 393 -5.78 -10.09 -22.94
N ILE A 394 -4.51 -10.33 -22.56
CA ILE A 394 -4.19 -11.30 -21.50
C ILE A 394 -4.94 -10.93 -20.21
N ALA A 395 -4.86 -9.67 -19.77
CA ALA A 395 -5.54 -9.20 -18.57
C ALA A 395 -7.06 -9.35 -18.65
N ARG A 396 -7.70 -8.98 -19.76
CA ARG A 396 -9.16 -9.17 -19.95
C ARG A 396 -9.56 -10.64 -19.92
N MET A 397 -8.77 -11.52 -20.52
CA MET A 397 -9.01 -12.96 -20.48
C MET A 397 -8.88 -13.52 -19.06
N ARG A 398 -7.96 -12.99 -18.24
CA ARG A 398 -7.78 -13.36 -16.83
C ARG A 398 -8.92 -12.86 -15.94
N LEU A 399 -9.47 -11.67 -16.22
CA LEU A 399 -10.58 -11.09 -15.46
C LEU A 399 -11.94 -11.72 -15.81
N ASN A 400 -12.20 -11.92 -17.11
CA ASN A 400 -13.55 -12.18 -17.61
C ASN A 400 -13.67 -13.52 -18.38
N GLY A 401 -12.60 -14.32 -18.40
CA GLY A 401 -12.54 -15.61 -19.08
C GLY A 401 -12.01 -15.54 -20.52
N VAL A 402 -11.56 -16.69 -21.01
CA VAL A 402 -10.75 -16.85 -22.24
C VAL A 402 -11.42 -16.42 -23.54
N GLU A 403 -12.73 -16.29 -23.57
CA GLU A 403 -13.47 -15.84 -24.76
C GLU A 403 -13.51 -14.30 -24.89
N THR A 404 -13.12 -13.59 -23.83
CA THR A 404 -13.14 -12.13 -23.80
C THR A 404 -12.12 -11.55 -24.78
N GLY A 405 -12.57 -10.65 -25.64
CA GLY A 405 -11.71 -10.03 -26.65
C GLY A 405 -11.48 -10.86 -27.92
N ARG A 406 -11.99 -12.11 -28.02
CA ARG A 406 -11.77 -12.98 -29.18
C ARG A 406 -12.06 -12.30 -30.52
N LYS A 407 -13.23 -11.64 -30.63
CA LYS A 407 -13.63 -10.92 -31.86
C LYS A 407 -12.68 -9.79 -32.25
N GLU A 408 -12.04 -9.15 -31.27
CA GLU A 408 -11.06 -8.09 -31.51
C GLU A 408 -9.74 -8.70 -32.02
N ILE A 409 -9.26 -9.75 -31.36
CA ILE A 409 -8.04 -10.47 -31.71
C ILE A 409 -8.16 -11.13 -33.10
N GLU A 410 -9.34 -11.65 -33.45
CA GLU A 410 -9.60 -12.21 -34.78
C GLU A 410 -9.44 -11.16 -35.89
N LYS A 411 -9.86 -9.92 -35.62
CA LYS A 411 -9.76 -8.79 -36.55
C LYS A 411 -8.39 -8.12 -36.54
N TRP A 412 -7.55 -8.39 -35.55
CA TRP A 412 -6.22 -7.83 -35.46
C TRP A 412 -5.35 -8.37 -36.61
N ASP A 413 -4.97 -7.46 -37.52
CA ASP A 413 -4.12 -7.77 -38.65
C ASP A 413 -2.64 -7.78 -38.25
N THR A 414 -2.05 -8.97 -38.23
CA THR A 414 -0.63 -9.19 -37.93
C THR A 414 0.19 -9.49 -39.18
N SER A 415 -0.36 -9.32 -40.39
CA SER A 415 0.32 -9.67 -41.64
C SER A 415 1.58 -8.82 -41.87
N ALA A 416 1.56 -7.54 -41.51
CA ALA A 416 2.69 -6.62 -41.61
C ALA A 416 3.52 -6.50 -40.31
N LEU A 417 3.18 -7.24 -39.26
CA LEU A 417 3.88 -7.20 -37.97
C LEU A 417 4.96 -8.30 -37.89
N SER A 418 5.84 -8.20 -36.89
CA SER A 418 6.84 -9.22 -36.60
C SER A 418 6.20 -10.59 -36.30
N ASP A 419 6.98 -11.65 -36.50
CA ASP A 419 6.50 -13.02 -36.26
C ASP A 419 6.08 -13.26 -34.81
N SER A 420 6.67 -12.54 -33.84
CA SER A 420 6.26 -12.56 -32.43
C SER A 420 4.79 -12.16 -32.24
N PHE A 421 4.28 -11.15 -32.97
CA PHE A 421 2.87 -10.76 -32.88
C PHE A 421 1.94 -11.77 -33.56
N ARG A 422 2.41 -12.44 -34.63
CA ARG A 422 1.67 -13.54 -35.26
C ARG A 422 1.55 -14.73 -34.31
N ALA A 423 2.63 -15.07 -33.60
CA ALA A 423 2.63 -16.08 -32.55
C ALA A 423 1.67 -15.69 -31.41
N ALA A 424 1.77 -14.45 -30.89
CA ALA A 424 0.87 -13.93 -29.85
C ALA A 424 -0.61 -14.05 -30.26
N ARG A 425 -0.96 -13.69 -31.50
CA ARG A 425 -2.32 -13.86 -32.02
C ARG A 425 -2.78 -15.32 -32.01
N ASN A 426 -1.93 -16.26 -32.43
CA ASN A 426 -2.28 -17.68 -32.40
C ASN A 426 -2.48 -18.20 -30.97
N ILE A 427 -1.64 -17.77 -30.02
CA ILE A 427 -1.75 -18.13 -28.60
C ILE A 427 -3.07 -17.60 -28.02
N LEU A 428 -3.34 -16.31 -28.21
CA LEU A 428 -4.55 -15.66 -27.69
C LEU A 428 -5.85 -16.25 -28.30
N LEU A 429 -5.81 -16.72 -29.55
CA LEU A 429 -6.95 -17.38 -30.20
C LEU A 429 -7.09 -18.87 -29.86
N ARG A 430 -6.21 -19.42 -29.02
CA ARG A 430 -6.16 -20.85 -28.65
C ARG A 430 -5.98 -21.76 -29.87
N ARG A 431 -5.09 -21.36 -30.78
CA ARG A 431 -4.66 -22.16 -31.94
C ARG A 431 -3.38 -22.91 -31.60
N ASP A 432 -3.47 -23.83 -30.66
CA ASP A 432 -2.32 -24.38 -29.94
C ASP A 432 -1.24 -24.98 -30.86
N GLU A 433 -1.60 -25.79 -31.86
CA GLU A 433 -0.63 -26.38 -32.80
C GLU A 433 0.13 -25.30 -33.58
N ALA A 434 -0.58 -24.29 -34.08
CA ALA A 434 0.02 -23.18 -34.81
C ALA A 434 0.85 -22.28 -33.89
N ALA A 435 0.43 -22.11 -32.64
CA ALA A 435 1.17 -21.38 -31.62
C ALA A 435 2.49 -22.07 -31.27
N VAL A 436 2.46 -23.37 -30.94
CA VAL A 436 3.67 -24.15 -30.60
C VAL A 436 4.66 -24.18 -31.77
N SER A 437 4.17 -24.34 -33.00
CA SER A 437 5.04 -24.28 -34.19
C SER A 437 5.69 -22.91 -34.34
N ALA A 438 4.95 -21.82 -34.15
CA ALA A 438 5.49 -20.46 -34.27
C ALA A 438 6.52 -20.16 -33.17
N ILE A 439 6.24 -20.57 -31.92
CA ILE A 439 7.18 -20.42 -30.79
C ILE A 439 8.48 -21.17 -31.08
N ARG A 440 8.40 -22.40 -31.58
CA ARG A 440 9.60 -23.19 -31.94
C ARG A 440 10.49 -22.46 -32.94
N GLU A 441 9.91 -21.88 -33.99
CA GLU A 441 10.69 -21.17 -35.00
C GLU A 441 11.30 -19.88 -34.46
N LEU A 442 10.59 -19.14 -33.60
CA LEU A 442 11.14 -17.96 -32.92
C LEU A 442 12.32 -18.29 -31.99
N ILE A 443 12.31 -19.45 -31.34
CA ILE A 443 13.44 -19.92 -30.54
C ILE A 443 14.64 -20.25 -31.44
N LYS A 444 14.40 -20.93 -32.57
CA LYS A 444 15.48 -21.27 -33.52
C LYS A 444 16.11 -20.04 -34.17
N SER A 445 15.36 -18.95 -34.35
CA SER A 445 15.87 -17.68 -34.89
C SER A 445 16.50 -16.76 -33.85
N ASP A 446 16.53 -17.15 -32.57
CA ASP A 446 17.00 -16.34 -31.44
C ASP A 446 16.17 -15.06 -31.19
N ASP A 447 14.93 -15.01 -31.70
CA ASP A 447 13.98 -13.91 -31.49
C ASP A 447 13.14 -14.09 -30.21
N LEU A 448 13.21 -15.27 -29.59
CA LEU A 448 12.52 -15.62 -28.34
C LEU A 448 13.36 -16.64 -27.57
N SER A 449 13.73 -16.35 -26.32
CA SER A 449 14.46 -17.32 -25.52
C SER A 449 13.52 -18.34 -24.88
N ILE A 450 14.05 -19.52 -24.51
CA ILE A 450 13.26 -20.50 -23.75
C ILE A 450 12.83 -19.96 -22.39
N GLU A 451 13.58 -19.01 -21.82
CA GLU A 451 13.24 -18.37 -20.54
C GLU A 451 12.02 -17.46 -20.69
N ASP A 452 11.95 -16.69 -21.78
CA ASP A 452 10.76 -15.89 -22.10
C ASP A 452 9.51 -16.77 -22.19
N VAL A 453 9.64 -17.99 -22.75
CA VAL A 453 8.55 -18.96 -22.84
C VAL A 453 8.12 -19.49 -21.46
N ARG A 454 9.05 -19.58 -20.50
CA ARG A 454 8.76 -19.99 -19.12
C ARG A 454 8.06 -18.90 -18.34
N GLU A 455 8.53 -17.67 -18.46
CA GLU A 455 8.15 -16.59 -17.56
C GLU A 455 6.98 -15.76 -18.10
N TRP A 456 6.95 -15.44 -19.40
CA TRP A 456 5.96 -14.48 -19.92
C TRP A 456 4.52 -15.00 -19.73
N PRO A 457 3.62 -14.24 -19.07
CA PRO A 457 2.20 -14.56 -18.94
C PRO A 457 1.45 -14.94 -20.23
N LEU A 458 1.91 -14.50 -21.41
CA LEU A 458 1.29 -14.84 -22.69
C LEU A 458 1.20 -16.36 -22.90
N PHE A 459 2.21 -17.12 -22.48
CA PHE A 459 2.24 -18.58 -22.68
C PHE A 459 1.60 -19.37 -21.54
N TYR A 460 0.99 -18.69 -20.54
CA TYR A 460 0.43 -19.31 -19.34
C TYR A 460 -0.48 -20.52 -19.67
N TRP A 461 -1.46 -20.35 -20.56
CA TRP A 461 -2.40 -21.43 -20.90
C TRP A 461 -1.74 -22.59 -21.63
N LEU A 462 -0.76 -22.32 -22.49
CA LEU A 462 -0.02 -23.39 -23.17
C LEU A 462 0.85 -24.20 -22.19
N ARG A 463 1.39 -23.54 -21.16
CA ARG A 463 2.10 -24.21 -20.05
C ARG A 463 1.14 -25.04 -19.21
N GLU A 464 0.02 -24.46 -18.80
CA GLU A 464 -1.00 -25.13 -17.98
C GLU A 464 -1.58 -26.37 -18.68
N ASP A 465 -1.80 -26.29 -20.00
CA ASP A 465 -2.32 -27.39 -20.81
C ASP A 465 -1.24 -28.43 -21.23
N GLY A 466 0.01 -28.30 -20.75
CA GLY A 466 1.13 -29.19 -21.08
C GLY A 466 1.55 -29.16 -22.56
N LYS A 467 1.18 -28.13 -23.31
CA LYS A 467 1.45 -28.03 -24.76
C LYS A 467 2.90 -27.70 -25.09
N LEU A 468 3.66 -27.21 -24.10
CA LEU A 468 5.05 -26.78 -24.27
C LEU A 468 6.07 -27.81 -23.77
N ASP A 469 5.64 -28.92 -23.16
CA ASP A 469 6.53 -29.91 -22.54
C ASP A 469 7.57 -30.45 -23.53
N GLY A 470 7.13 -30.84 -24.73
CA GLY A 470 8.04 -31.33 -25.78
C GLY A 470 9.00 -30.26 -26.27
N LEU A 471 8.62 -28.98 -26.22
CA LEU A 471 9.48 -27.86 -26.59
C LEU A 471 10.54 -27.61 -25.51
N PHE A 472 10.18 -27.69 -24.22
CA PHE A 472 11.14 -27.56 -23.13
C PHE A 472 12.19 -28.68 -23.20
N THR A 473 11.78 -29.93 -23.40
CA THR A 473 12.73 -31.06 -23.57
C THR A 473 13.66 -30.85 -24.76
N GLU A 474 13.13 -30.45 -25.92
CA GLU A 474 13.90 -30.22 -27.16
C GLU A 474 15.05 -29.23 -26.96
N PHE A 475 14.81 -28.13 -26.24
CA PHE A 475 15.79 -27.05 -26.08
C PHE A 475 16.59 -27.11 -24.77
N GLU A 476 16.15 -27.83 -23.74
CA GLU A 476 16.96 -28.11 -22.54
C GLU A 476 18.11 -29.08 -22.84
N ASP A 477 17.84 -30.16 -23.59
CA ASP A 477 18.86 -31.15 -23.95
C ASP A 477 19.98 -30.53 -24.79
N SER A 478 19.65 -29.54 -25.63
CA SER A 478 20.62 -28.82 -26.48
C SER A 478 21.64 -27.99 -25.70
N ARG A 479 21.34 -27.61 -24.44
CA ARG A 479 22.27 -26.87 -23.55
C ARG A 479 23.19 -27.80 -22.75
N THR A 480 22.89 -29.09 -22.69
CA THR A 480 23.67 -30.08 -21.89
C THR A 480 24.75 -30.83 -22.66
N THR A 481 24.92 -30.59 -23.97
CA THR A 481 26.13 -31.07 -24.67
C THR A 481 27.35 -30.36 -24.08
N PRO A 482 28.28 -31.07 -23.39
CA PRO A 482 29.46 -30.44 -22.84
C PRO A 482 30.27 -29.87 -24.00
N GLU A 483 30.63 -28.59 -23.94
CA GLU A 483 31.74 -28.10 -24.76
C GLU A 483 32.94 -29.04 -24.55
N PRO A 484 33.71 -29.38 -25.61
CA PRO A 484 34.92 -30.14 -25.43
C PRO A 484 35.81 -29.35 -24.47
N ARG A 485 36.05 -29.92 -23.27
CA ARG A 485 36.97 -29.34 -22.29
C ARG A 485 38.24 -28.97 -23.03
N MET A 486 38.57 -27.68 -23.12
CA MET A 486 39.93 -27.27 -23.40
C MET A 486 40.79 -27.94 -22.33
N GLU A 487 41.63 -28.89 -22.75
CA GLU A 487 42.70 -29.43 -21.90
C GLU A 487 43.50 -28.22 -21.40
N ILE A 488 43.34 -27.90 -20.13
CA ILE A 488 44.26 -27.03 -19.44
C ILE A 488 45.59 -27.79 -19.42
N VAL A 489 46.49 -27.42 -20.32
CA VAL A 489 47.89 -27.82 -20.25
C VAL A 489 48.42 -27.19 -18.96
N THR A 490 48.53 -28.01 -17.91
CA THR A 490 49.23 -27.63 -16.69
C THR A 490 50.69 -27.45 -17.03
N VAL A 491 51.16 -26.19 -17.00
CA VAL A 491 52.58 -25.89 -17.03
C VAL A 491 53.14 -26.15 -15.63
N ASP A 492 54.16 -27.01 -15.60
CA ASP A 492 54.92 -27.43 -14.41
C ASP A 492 55.58 -26.21 -13.74
N PRO A 493 55.37 -25.96 -12.42
CA PRO A 493 55.88 -24.77 -11.75
C PRO A 493 57.36 -24.81 -11.38
N ASP A 494 58.09 -25.89 -11.66
CA ASP A 494 59.52 -26.01 -11.34
C ASP A 494 60.40 -25.96 -12.59
N LEU A 495 60.70 -24.74 -13.07
CA LEU A 495 61.89 -24.49 -13.91
C LEU A 495 62.40 -23.05 -13.75
N ASP A 496 63.12 -22.92 -12.64
CA ASP A 496 64.47 -22.34 -12.50
C ASP A 496 64.77 -20.88 -12.88
N SER A 497 65.49 -20.34 -11.92
CA SER A 497 66.18 -19.08 -11.79
C SER A 497 67.05 -18.64 -12.98
N THR A 498 67.04 -17.34 -13.26
CA THR A 498 68.25 -16.49 -13.42
C THR A 498 67.87 -15.08 -13.87
N LEU A 499 67.91 -14.11 -12.96
CA LEU A 499 68.05 -12.68 -13.31
C LEU A 499 69.10 -12.05 -12.38
N PRO A 500 70.07 -11.28 -12.93
CA PRO A 500 71.12 -10.66 -12.14
C PRO A 500 70.70 -9.31 -11.55
N ALA A 501 71.31 -9.00 -10.41
CA ALA A 501 71.18 -7.76 -9.67
C ALA A 501 72.02 -6.60 -10.27
N SER A 502 71.54 -5.37 -10.10
CA SER A 502 72.31 -4.10 -10.09
C SER A 502 71.34 -2.98 -9.68
N SER A 503 71.30 -2.54 -8.42
CA SER A 503 72.16 -1.55 -7.73
C SER A 503 71.83 -0.10 -8.07
N GLY A 504 71.45 0.69 -7.05
CA GLY A 504 71.45 2.15 -7.15
C GLY A 504 70.55 2.86 -6.14
N ALA A 505 70.95 2.86 -4.86
CA ALA A 505 70.44 3.80 -3.86
C ALA A 505 70.99 5.22 -4.14
N VAL A 506 70.25 6.27 -3.78
CA VAL A 506 70.67 7.41 -2.92
C VAL A 506 69.41 8.19 -2.50
N ASP A 507 69.44 8.58 -1.23
CA ASP A 507 68.42 9.20 -0.38
C ASP A 507 68.59 10.76 -0.38
N PRO A 508 68.11 11.57 0.59
CA PRO A 508 67.03 12.54 0.40
C PRO A 508 67.47 14.01 0.71
N ASP A 509 66.48 14.88 0.95
CA ASP A 509 66.50 16.24 1.53
C ASP A 509 66.60 17.46 0.61
N THR A 510 65.55 18.29 0.67
CA THR A 510 65.49 19.72 1.08
C THR A 510 64.22 20.34 0.48
N ASP A 511 63.18 20.58 1.25
CA ASP A 511 62.93 21.70 2.18
C ASP A 511 62.58 23.03 1.50
N SER A 512 61.53 23.63 2.06
CA SER A 512 61.30 25.07 2.20
C SER A 512 60.63 25.91 1.11
N THR A 513 59.46 26.41 1.54
CA THR A 513 59.06 27.83 1.59
C THR A 513 58.30 28.51 0.44
N ALA A 514 57.16 29.09 0.87
CA ALA A 514 56.72 30.48 0.69
C ALA A 514 55.71 30.82 -0.43
N LEU A 515 54.48 31.11 0.04
CA LEU A 515 53.58 32.20 -0.41
C LEU A 515 54.32 33.56 -0.40
N PRO A 516 53.81 34.71 -0.91
CA PRO A 516 52.41 35.06 -1.27
C PRO A 516 52.29 35.97 -2.52
N GLY A 517 51.10 36.54 -2.78
CA GLY A 517 51.04 37.91 -3.32
C GLY A 517 49.90 38.22 -4.29
N ASP A 518 49.02 39.11 -3.82
CA ASP A 518 47.97 39.84 -4.53
C ASP A 518 48.38 40.49 -5.86
N ASP A 519 47.44 40.64 -6.79
CA ASP A 519 46.94 41.97 -7.22
C ASP A 519 45.88 41.86 -8.33
N ALA A 520 44.75 42.55 -8.12
CA ALA A 520 43.77 42.95 -9.14
C ALA A 520 44.22 44.30 -9.78
N PRO A 521 43.40 45.06 -10.55
CA PRO A 521 42.23 44.77 -11.38
C PRO A 521 42.37 45.34 -12.82
N GLY A 522 41.40 45.09 -13.70
CA GLY A 522 41.36 45.71 -15.03
C GLY A 522 39.98 45.69 -15.69
N ASP A 523 39.16 46.66 -15.30
CA ASP A 523 37.91 47.08 -15.95
C ASP A 523 38.17 47.63 -17.36
N THR A 524 37.35 47.26 -18.36
CA THR A 524 36.90 48.18 -19.44
C THR A 524 35.78 47.57 -20.29
N ARG A 525 34.56 48.00 -19.96
CA ARG A 525 33.46 48.45 -20.86
C ARG A 525 33.55 48.27 -22.40
N SER A 526 32.46 47.67 -22.88
CA SER A 526 31.48 48.17 -23.88
C SER A 526 31.76 48.12 -25.39
N LYS A 527 30.64 47.89 -26.09
CA LYS A 527 30.34 47.93 -27.55
C LYS A 527 30.51 46.58 -28.24
N ASP A 528 29.53 46.00 -28.92
CA ASP A 528 28.19 46.39 -29.37
C ASP A 528 27.29 45.14 -29.41
#